data_AF-A0A656GHR0-F1
#
_entry.id   AF-A0A656GHR0-F1
#
_cell.length_a   1.000
_cell.length_b   1.000
_cell.length_c   1.000
_cell.angle_alpha   90.00
_cell.angle_beta   90.00
_cell.angle_gamma   90.00
#
_symmetry.space_group_name_H-M   'P 1'
#
loop_
_entity.id
_entity.type
_entity.pdbx_description
1 polymer ?
#
loop_
_entity_poly.entity_id
_entity_poly.type
_entity_poly.pdbx_seq_one_letter_code
_entity_poly.pdbx_strand_id
1 'polypeptide(L)'
;SNIAETKRDFNAQLTDANFRLKKFEEYGVADKLQKRLGFQQDATALARMAERADDFILALGSLIAEHEDELRNATSYVSKQNPDFFVAYNAEFSNLVAGVDQLKQIEQDMRAVAARLGTKQYEFEGASKSLQEEFAQVERQLAQELKQTGMTAIQPDDFLAQQQRKTKAEQMLDALAKQESQQTTIRDGLFAEIDKLNELWLREFTTIKTELDRVNAVNTALQIEADFKGDKEAAISFMQQLFKGSNIRETTLRAVMEDYADFGGLLRSLPRALVKAGSAPEVFEKTFMQYLIEFSAWQVPNRFVIRYRGKELRHHSLGQRASALLLYVLSQRQNDVIIIDQPEDDLDNQTIYDDVIKLLREMKPHAQFIFATHNANFPVLGDAEQVHAFQYQDEKVATQSGSIDAHPVQEAIINIMEGGQEAFNR
;
A
#
# COMPACT_ATOMS: atom_id res chain seq x y z
N SER A 1 16.31 -13.11 -0.18
CA SER A 1 17.39 -13.49 0.75
C SER A 1 17.22 -14.92 1.24
N ASN A 2 18.27 -15.73 1.19
CA ASN A 2 18.20 -17.17 1.47
C ASN A 2 18.45 -17.50 2.96
N ILE A 3 17.63 -16.93 3.86
CA ILE A 3 17.69 -17.19 5.32
C ILE A 3 17.58 -18.71 5.59
N ALA A 4 16.79 -19.42 4.76
CA ALA A 4 16.62 -20.87 4.85
C ALA A 4 17.90 -21.65 4.53
N GLU A 5 18.66 -21.25 3.50
CA GLU A 5 19.96 -21.86 3.18
C GLU A 5 21.00 -21.56 4.26
N THR A 6 21.08 -20.31 4.73
CA THR A 6 21.97 -19.95 5.84
C THR A 6 21.65 -20.73 7.13
N LYS A 7 20.36 -20.95 7.44
CA LYS A 7 19.93 -21.83 8.54
C LYS A 7 20.36 -23.28 8.33
N ARG A 8 20.27 -23.81 7.11
CA ARG A 8 20.74 -25.17 6.79
C ARG A 8 22.25 -25.30 7.02
N ASP A 9 23.02 -24.32 6.57
CA ASP A 9 24.47 -24.33 6.72
C ASP A 9 24.90 -24.31 8.19
N PHE A 10 24.30 -23.44 9.01
CA PHE A 10 24.59 -23.40 10.44
C PHE A 10 24.11 -24.65 11.18
N ASN A 11 22.99 -25.26 10.78
CA ASN A 11 22.55 -26.55 11.33
C ASN A 11 23.52 -27.70 10.96
N ALA A 12 24.06 -27.70 9.74
CA ALA A 12 25.07 -28.68 9.33
C ALA A 12 26.37 -28.51 10.13
N GLN A 13 26.83 -27.27 10.33
CA GLN A 13 27.99 -26.95 11.17
C GLN A 13 27.77 -27.36 12.63
N LEU A 14 26.58 -27.13 13.18
CA LEU A 14 26.21 -27.56 14.53
C LEU A 14 26.27 -29.07 14.68
N THR A 15 25.79 -29.81 13.67
CA THR A 15 25.76 -31.28 13.66
C THR A 15 27.18 -31.86 13.59
N ASP A 16 28.04 -31.34 12.70
CA ASP A 16 29.46 -31.75 12.62
C ASP A 16 30.23 -31.44 13.90
N ALA A 17 30.05 -30.23 14.46
CA ALA A 17 30.69 -29.84 15.71
C ALA A 17 30.26 -30.75 16.87
N ASN A 18 28.96 -31.03 17.01
CA ASN A 18 28.45 -31.96 18.04
C ASN A 18 28.98 -33.39 17.86
N PHE A 19 29.07 -33.90 16.63
CA PHE A 19 29.63 -35.23 16.37
C PHE A 19 31.10 -35.33 16.78
N ARG A 20 31.90 -34.31 16.45
CA ARG A 20 33.31 -34.25 16.83
C ARG A 20 33.47 -34.13 18.35
N LEU A 21 32.71 -33.26 19.00
CA LEU A 21 32.73 -33.07 20.46
C LEU A 21 32.37 -34.36 21.22
N LYS A 22 31.40 -35.13 20.73
CA LYS A 22 31.03 -36.43 21.32
C LYS A 22 32.19 -37.43 21.35
N LYS A 23 33.07 -37.42 20.33
CA LYS A 23 34.28 -38.23 20.34
C LYS A 23 35.23 -37.84 21.47
N PHE A 24 35.37 -36.54 21.78
CA PHE A 24 36.22 -36.10 22.91
C PHE A 24 35.68 -36.52 24.28
N GLU A 25 34.35 -36.60 24.44
CA GLU A 25 33.69 -37.17 25.64
C GLU A 25 33.99 -38.66 25.80
N GLU A 26 33.93 -39.44 24.71
CA GLU A 26 34.24 -40.88 24.71
C GLU A 26 35.69 -41.19 25.12
N TYR A 27 36.61 -40.22 25.00
CA TYR A 27 38.02 -40.36 25.38
C TYR A 27 38.35 -39.86 26.80
N GLY A 28 37.38 -39.39 27.59
CA GLY A 28 37.59 -39.00 28.99
C GLY A 28 38.47 -37.75 29.19
N VAL A 29 38.72 -37.00 28.11
CA VAL A 29 39.52 -35.76 28.12
C VAL A 29 38.65 -34.51 28.36
N ALA A 30 37.33 -34.68 28.23
CA ALA A 30 36.34 -33.62 28.29
C ALA A 30 36.45 -32.78 29.57
N ASP A 31 36.45 -33.38 30.76
CA ASP A 31 36.39 -32.63 32.03
C ASP A 31 37.57 -31.64 32.23
N LYS A 32 38.78 -32.05 31.84
CA LYS A 32 40.00 -31.22 32.00
C LYS A 32 40.04 -30.08 30.98
N LEU A 33 39.64 -30.33 29.73
CA LEU A 33 39.55 -29.31 28.68
C LEU A 33 38.33 -28.40 28.88
N GLN A 34 37.25 -28.92 29.45
CA GLN A 34 36.02 -28.20 29.76
C GLN A 34 36.23 -27.15 30.85
N LYS A 35 37.12 -27.40 31.83
CA LYS A 35 37.47 -26.39 32.84
C LYS A 35 38.19 -25.16 32.24
N ARG A 36 39.13 -25.38 31.30
CA ARG A 36 39.81 -24.30 30.56
C ARG A 36 38.83 -23.58 29.63
N LEU A 37 38.00 -24.34 28.94
CA LEU A 37 36.93 -23.82 28.09
C LEU A 37 35.96 -22.95 28.89
N GLY A 38 35.53 -23.39 30.08
CA GLY A 38 34.68 -22.64 30.98
C GLY A 38 35.28 -21.28 31.31
N PHE A 39 36.56 -21.24 31.70
CA PHE A 39 37.25 -19.97 31.96
C PHE A 39 37.34 -19.06 30.73
N GLN A 40 37.59 -19.59 29.53
CA GLN A 40 37.57 -18.79 28.30
C GLN A 40 36.16 -18.32 27.91
N GLN A 41 35.15 -19.15 28.12
CA GLN A 41 33.75 -18.79 27.88
C GLN A 41 33.29 -17.71 28.86
N ASP A 42 33.67 -17.82 30.14
CA ASP A 42 33.40 -16.82 31.17
C ASP A 42 34.08 -15.48 30.82
N ALA A 43 35.36 -15.50 30.41
CA ALA A 43 36.06 -14.30 29.94
C ALA A 43 35.34 -13.65 28.75
N THR A 44 34.94 -14.46 27.78
CA THR A 44 34.23 -13.99 26.58
C THR A 44 32.82 -13.47 26.93
N ALA A 45 32.13 -14.10 27.87
CA ALA A 45 30.81 -13.68 28.33
C ALA A 45 30.88 -12.36 29.08
N LEU A 46 31.85 -12.19 29.97
CA LEU A 46 32.11 -10.93 30.68
C LEU A 46 32.41 -9.80 29.69
N ALA A 47 33.26 -10.03 28.70
CA ALA A 47 33.56 -9.04 27.67
C ALA A 47 32.30 -8.63 26.86
N ARG A 48 31.46 -9.60 26.47
CA ARG A 48 30.18 -9.30 25.78
C ARG A 48 29.18 -8.57 26.66
N MET A 49 29.15 -8.87 27.96
CA MET A 49 28.29 -8.17 28.92
C MET A 49 28.72 -6.71 29.08
N ALA A 50 30.04 -6.46 29.13
CA ALA A 50 30.60 -5.11 29.16
C ALA A 50 30.28 -4.34 27.86
N GLU A 51 30.52 -4.96 26.70
CA GLU A 51 30.20 -4.37 25.39
C GLU A 51 28.72 -3.99 25.27
N ARG A 52 27.80 -4.88 25.66
CA ARG A 52 26.36 -4.58 25.68
C ARG A 52 25.97 -3.44 26.62
N ALA A 53 26.64 -3.34 27.77
CA ALA A 53 26.41 -2.25 28.71
C ALA A 53 26.87 -0.92 28.11
N ASP A 54 28.05 -0.89 27.48
CA ASP A 54 28.59 0.28 26.81
C ASP A 54 27.73 0.71 25.61
N ASP A 55 27.29 -0.23 24.77
CA ASP A 55 26.38 0.01 23.64
C ASP A 55 25.06 0.65 24.10
N PHE A 56 24.47 0.12 25.17
CA PHE A 56 23.23 0.66 25.73
C PHE A 56 23.42 2.07 26.29
N ILE A 57 24.51 2.32 27.01
CA ILE A 57 24.85 3.65 27.53
C ILE A 57 25.08 4.65 26.38
N LEU A 58 25.77 4.23 25.32
CA LEU A 58 25.99 5.06 24.13
C LEU A 58 24.69 5.37 23.39
N ALA A 59 23.79 4.39 23.26
CA ALA A 59 22.48 4.59 22.65
C ALA A 59 21.61 5.56 23.49
N LEU A 60 21.61 5.41 24.82
CA LEU A 60 20.91 6.31 25.73
C LEU A 60 21.48 7.73 25.65
N GLY A 61 22.80 7.89 25.63
CA GLY A 61 23.46 9.19 25.48
C GLY A 61 23.14 9.86 24.15
N SER A 62 23.14 9.09 23.05
CA SER A 62 22.76 9.59 21.71
C SER A 62 21.30 10.04 21.67
N LEU A 63 20.38 9.24 22.23
CA LEU A 63 18.95 9.58 22.31
C LEU A 63 18.72 10.89 23.07
N ILE A 64 19.42 11.08 24.19
CA ILE A 64 19.35 12.32 24.97
C ILE A 64 19.88 13.50 24.13
N ALA A 65 21.04 13.34 23.49
CA ALA A 65 21.66 14.40 22.70
C ALA A 65 20.84 14.81 21.47
N GLU A 66 20.18 13.86 20.80
CA GLU A 66 19.37 14.11 19.61
C GLU A 66 18.11 14.93 19.92
N HIS A 67 17.47 14.68 21.05
CA HIS A 67 16.17 15.29 21.37
C HIS A 67 16.22 16.41 22.41
N GLU A 68 17.34 16.59 23.13
CA GLU A 68 17.44 17.59 24.19
C GLU A 68 17.14 19.01 23.68
N ASP A 69 17.82 19.43 22.61
CA ASP A 69 17.68 20.79 22.11
C ASP A 69 16.26 21.05 21.57
N GLU A 70 15.67 20.09 20.86
CA GLU A 70 14.31 20.21 20.33
C GLU A 70 13.27 20.32 21.45
N LEU A 71 13.36 19.46 22.47
CA LEU A 71 12.46 19.47 23.62
C LEU A 71 12.61 20.76 24.43
N ARG A 72 13.84 21.23 24.67
CA ARG A 72 14.04 22.50 25.40
C ARG A 72 13.52 23.69 24.60
N ASN A 73 13.71 23.70 23.28
CA ASN A 73 13.29 24.79 22.40
C ASN A 73 11.77 24.81 22.12
N ALA A 74 11.05 23.70 22.32
CA ALA A 74 9.60 23.63 22.11
C ALA A 74 8.81 24.63 22.99
N THR A 75 9.35 24.99 24.16
CA THR A 75 8.72 25.97 25.08
C THR A 75 8.91 27.43 24.66
N SER A 76 9.64 27.70 23.56
CA SER A 76 9.90 29.07 23.07
C SER A 76 8.72 29.75 22.38
N TYR A 77 7.68 29.00 22.02
CA TYR A 77 6.49 29.54 21.35
C TYR A 77 5.57 30.29 22.32
N VAL A 78 5.18 31.52 21.94
CA VAL A 78 4.26 32.37 22.69
C VAL A 78 3.03 32.68 21.84
N SER A 79 1.86 32.21 22.27
CA SER A 79 0.59 32.48 21.59
C SER A 79 0.11 33.91 21.85
N LYS A 80 -0.19 34.65 20.78
CA LYS A 80 -0.80 35.98 20.88
C LYS A 80 -2.31 35.94 21.17
N GLN A 81 -2.97 34.81 20.89
CA GLN A 81 -4.43 34.66 21.00
C GLN A 81 -4.85 33.99 22.30
N ASN A 82 -4.04 33.06 22.82
CA ASN A 82 -4.34 32.28 24.02
C ASN A 82 -3.13 32.20 24.97
N PRO A 83 -2.68 33.31 25.58
CA PRO A 83 -1.45 33.33 26.39
C PRO A 83 -1.55 32.46 27.65
N ASP A 84 -2.64 32.56 28.41
CA ASP A 84 -2.78 31.84 29.69
C ASP A 84 -2.82 30.32 29.52
N PHE A 85 -3.46 29.83 28.45
CA PHE A 85 -3.49 28.40 28.11
C PHE A 85 -2.08 27.88 27.80
N PHE A 86 -1.31 28.60 26.98
CA PHE A 86 0.05 28.18 26.62
C PHE A 86 1.02 28.29 27.80
N VAL A 87 0.82 29.21 28.74
CA VAL A 87 1.59 29.24 30.00
C VAL A 87 1.33 27.97 30.82
N ALA A 88 0.06 27.58 31.00
CA ALA A 88 -0.28 26.34 31.72
C ALA A 88 0.23 25.10 30.98
N TYR A 89 0.11 25.04 29.66
CA TYR A 89 0.62 23.95 28.84
C TYR A 89 2.16 23.84 28.91
N ASN A 90 2.88 24.97 28.81
CA ASN A 90 4.34 24.99 28.90
C ASN A 90 4.83 24.60 30.30
N ALA A 91 4.05 24.87 31.35
CA ALA A 91 4.36 24.38 32.70
C ALA A 91 4.30 22.85 32.77
N GLU A 92 3.28 22.22 32.17
CA GLU A 92 3.21 20.76 32.07
C GLU A 92 4.30 20.19 31.15
N PHE A 93 4.58 20.86 30.04
CA PHE A 93 5.66 20.45 29.13
C PHE A 93 7.03 20.52 29.81
N SER A 94 7.24 21.46 30.74
CA SER A 94 8.47 21.56 31.53
C SER A 94 8.68 20.34 32.44
N ASN A 95 7.61 19.68 32.89
CA ASN A 95 7.72 18.40 33.61
C ASN A 95 8.29 17.29 32.72
N LEU A 96 7.95 17.30 31.42
CA LEU A 96 8.50 16.38 30.44
C LEU A 96 9.99 16.67 30.16
N VAL A 97 10.37 17.94 30.06
CA VAL A 97 11.77 18.37 29.95
C VAL A 97 12.59 17.96 31.18
N ALA A 98 12.03 18.07 32.39
CA ALA A 98 12.68 17.60 33.62
C ALA A 98 12.93 16.08 33.61
N GLY A 99 12.12 15.30 32.89
CA GLY A 99 12.37 13.88 32.64
C GLY A 99 13.67 13.62 31.86
N VAL A 100 14.08 14.54 30.97
CA VAL A 100 15.37 14.45 30.26
C VAL A 100 16.53 14.62 31.23
N ASP A 101 16.42 15.50 32.21
CA ASP A 101 17.45 15.67 33.24
C ASP A 101 17.56 14.41 34.13
N GLN A 102 16.44 13.74 34.42
CA GLN A 102 16.46 12.45 35.11
C GLN A 102 17.14 11.36 34.27
N LEU A 103 16.89 11.31 32.96
CA LEU A 103 17.55 10.37 32.06
C LEU A 103 19.07 10.59 32.00
N LYS A 104 19.53 11.86 32.04
CA LYS A 104 20.95 12.19 32.17
C LYS A 104 21.57 11.67 33.45
N GLN A 105 20.87 11.81 34.59
CA GLN A 105 21.36 11.27 35.85
C GLN A 105 21.46 9.74 35.81
N ILE A 106 20.46 9.08 35.22
CA ILE A 106 20.46 7.63 35.03
C ILE A 106 21.64 7.19 34.14
N GLU A 107 21.92 7.93 33.06
CA GLU A 107 23.04 7.66 32.15
C GLU A 107 24.40 7.76 32.86
N GLN A 108 24.59 8.76 33.72
CA GLN A 108 25.78 8.88 34.57
C GLN A 108 25.93 7.74 35.57
N ASP A 109 24.83 7.38 36.24
CA ASP A 109 24.82 6.28 37.21
C ASP A 109 25.17 4.95 36.51
N MET A 110 24.65 4.72 35.30
CA MET A 110 24.98 3.57 34.46
C MET A 110 26.44 3.54 34.05
N ARG A 111 27.04 4.69 33.66
CA ARG A 111 28.50 4.78 33.39
C ARG A 111 29.32 4.39 34.62
N ALA A 112 28.91 4.82 35.81
CA ALA A 112 29.58 4.43 37.04
C ALA A 112 29.46 2.92 37.32
N VAL A 113 28.32 2.29 36.99
CA VAL A 113 28.16 0.83 37.06
C VAL A 113 29.07 0.13 36.05
N ALA A 114 29.11 0.57 34.80
CA ALA A 114 29.96 0.00 33.74
C ALA A 114 31.44 0.04 34.12
N ALA A 115 31.92 1.14 34.70
CA ALA A 115 33.30 1.24 35.21
C ALA A 115 33.61 0.21 36.31
N ARG A 116 32.65 -0.04 37.22
CA ARG A 116 32.80 -1.09 38.25
C ARG A 116 32.79 -2.50 37.65
N LEU A 117 31.98 -2.74 36.62
CA LEU A 117 31.98 -4.01 35.87
C LEU A 117 33.32 -4.24 35.17
N GLY A 118 33.88 -3.22 34.52
CA GLY A 118 35.21 -3.30 33.90
C GLY A 118 36.32 -3.63 34.89
N THR A 119 36.25 -3.07 36.11
CA THR A 119 37.20 -3.41 37.18
C THR A 119 37.10 -4.89 37.57
N LYS A 120 35.88 -5.43 37.71
CA LYS A 120 35.66 -6.85 38.01
C LYS A 120 36.11 -7.78 36.88
N GLN A 121 35.95 -7.36 35.62
CA GLN A 121 36.47 -8.08 34.48
C GLN A 121 38.01 -8.14 34.51
N TYR A 122 38.67 -7.02 34.82
CA TYR A 122 40.14 -6.99 34.94
C TYR A 122 40.65 -7.91 36.07
N GLU A 123 39.97 -7.93 37.22
CA GLU A 123 40.27 -8.89 38.31
C GLU A 123 40.16 -10.34 37.84
N PHE A 124 39.11 -10.67 37.08
CA PHE A 124 38.91 -12.01 36.51
C PHE A 124 40.00 -12.39 35.49
N GLU A 125 40.37 -11.47 34.59
CA GLU A 125 41.45 -11.69 33.62
C GLU A 125 42.80 -11.90 34.31
N GLY A 126 43.07 -11.19 35.40
CA GLY A 126 44.25 -11.38 36.24
C GLY A 126 44.29 -12.78 36.86
N ALA A 127 43.19 -13.25 37.45
CA ALA A 127 43.07 -14.60 38.02
C ALA A 127 43.14 -15.70 36.93
N SER A 128 42.60 -15.43 35.74
CA SER A 128 42.66 -16.36 34.61
C SER A 128 44.09 -16.58 34.10
N LYS A 129 44.91 -15.52 34.08
CA LYS A 129 46.33 -15.61 33.68
C LYS A 129 47.17 -16.48 34.62
N SER A 130 46.92 -16.47 35.94
CA SER A 130 47.68 -17.34 36.85
C SER A 130 47.34 -18.83 36.68
N LEU A 131 46.13 -19.15 36.23
CA LEU A 131 45.69 -20.52 35.96
C LEU A 131 46.13 -21.03 34.57
N GLN A 132 46.51 -20.14 33.64
CA GLN A 132 47.00 -20.53 32.31
C GLN A 132 48.26 -21.40 32.37
N GLU A 133 49.18 -21.16 33.31
CA GLU A 133 50.39 -21.97 33.48
C GLU A 133 50.07 -23.40 33.96
N GLU A 134 49.10 -23.56 34.88
CA GLU A 134 48.59 -24.87 35.30
C GLU A 134 47.94 -25.62 34.14
N PHE A 135 47.10 -24.93 33.34
CA PHE A 135 46.47 -25.55 32.17
C PHE A 135 47.50 -25.99 31.11
N ALA A 136 48.55 -25.20 30.87
CA ALA A 136 49.63 -25.53 29.94
C ALA A 136 50.45 -26.74 30.40
N GLN A 137 50.63 -26.94 31.72
CA GLN A 137 51.26 -28.16 32.26
C GLN A 137 50.39 -29.41 32.07
N VAL A 138 49.10 -29.32 32.37
CA VAL A 138 48.14 -30.42 32.19
C VAL A 138 48.06 -30.83 30.71
N GLU A 139 48.07 -29.86 29.80
CA GLU A 139 48.02 -30.10 28.36
C GLU A 139 49.26 -30.83 27.82
N ARG A 140 50.46 -30.50 28.33
CA ARG A 140 51.70 -31.21 27.98
C ARG A 140 51.71 -32.65 28.47
N GLN A 141 51.21 -32.92 29.68
CA GLN A 141 51.05 -34.28 30.20
C GLN A 141 50.06 -35.09 29.37
N LEU A 142 48.92 -34.48 29.06
CA LEU A 142 47.83 -35.14 28.36
C LEU A 142 48.17 -35.42 26.89
N ALA A 143 48.92 -34.52 26.24
CA ALA A 143 49.50 -34.75 24.92
C ALA A 143 50.58 -35.86 24.91
N GLN A 144 51.30 -36.08 26.03
CA GLN A 144 52.22 -37.22 26.17
C GLN A 144 51.47 -38.54 26.36
N GLU A 145 50.40 -38.58 27.16
CA GLU A 145 49.56 -39.77 27.36
C GLU A 145 48.84 -40.22 26.08
N LEU A 146 48.32 -39.26 25.30
CA LEU A 146 47.68 -39.53 24.00
C LEU A 146 48.67 -40.04 22.94
N LYS A 147 49.93 -39.62 22.99
CA LYS A 147 51.00 -40.16 22.11
C LYS A 147 51.36 -41.61 22.45
N GLN A 148 51.28 -42.02 23.72
CA GLN A 148 51.59 -43.39 24.15
C GLN A 148 50.49 -44.40 23.78
N THR A 149 49.25 -43.95 23.63
CA THR A 149 48.10 -44.78 23.24
C THR A 149 47.94 -44.98 21.72
N GLY A 150 48.86 -44.43 20.91
CA GLY A 150 48.88 -44.63 19.45
C GLY A 150 47.88 -43.78 18.66
N MET A 151 47.24 -42.79 19.31
CA MET A 151 46.30 -41.86 18.68
C MET A 151 46.97 -40.52 18.40
N THR A 152 47.49 -40.36 17.18
CA THR A 152 48.17 -39.15 16.70
C THR A 152 47.24 -37.98 16.32
N ALA A 153 45.93 -38.07 16.55
CA ALA A 153 44.96 -37.24 15.81
C ALA A 153 44.00 -36.39 16.66
N ILE A 154 44.29 -36.12 17.93
CA ILE A 154 43.44 -35.27 18.76
C ILE A 154 44.29 -34.16 19.39
N GLN A 155 44.24 -32.97 18.79
CA GLN A 155 44.85 -31.78 19.37
C GLN A 155 43.86 -31.09 20.32
N PRO A 156 44.26 -30.68 21.53
CA PRO A 156 43.43 -29.90 22.45
C PRO A 156 42.81 -28.63 21.82
N ASP A 157 43.56 -27.99 20.89
CA ASP A 157 43.10 -26.82 20.16
C ASP A 157 41.89 -27.12 19.24
N ASP A 158 41.75 -28.36 18.74
CA ASP A 158 40.61 -28.77 17.93
C ASP A 158 39.32 -28.82 18.77
N PHE A 159 39.39 -29.25 20.03
CA PHE A 159 38.24 -29.26 20.94
C PHE A 159 37.70 -27.83 21.16
N LEU A 160 38.60 -26.89 21.43
CA LEU A 160 38.27 -25.47 21.58
C LEU A 160 37.64 -24.90 20.31
N ALA A 161 38.24 -25.18 19.15
CA ALA A 161 37.71 -24.73 17.87
C ALA A 161 36.32 -25.30 17.58
N GLN A 162 36.05 -26.58 17.89
CA GLN A 162 34.72 -27.18 17.71
C GLN A 162 33.68 -26.61 18.67
N GLN A 163 34.03 -26.37 19.94
CA GLN A 163 33.09 -25.78 20.89
C GLN A 163 32.75 -24.33 20.53
N GLN A 164 33.74 -23.54 20.10
CA GLN A 164 33.51 -22.19 19.61
C GLN A 164 32.61 -22.19 18.37
N ARG A 165 32.82 -23.12 17.43
CA ARG A 165 31.94 -23.32 16.25
C ARG A 165 30.52 -23.67 16.65
N LYS A 166 30.33 -24.59 17.60
CA LYS A 166 29.00 -24.93 18.15
C LYS A 166 28.31 -23.70 18.71
N THR A 167 28.97 -23.00 19.63
CA THR A 167 28.41 -21.81 20.30
C THR A 167 28.05 -20.71 19.30
N LYS A 168 28.91 -20.48 18.29
CA LYS A 168 28.66 -19.52 17.22
C LYS A 168 27.47 -19.93 16.34
N ALA A 169 27.37 -21.21 15.97
CA ALA A 169 26.25 -21.72 15.18
C ALA A 169 24.93 -21.60 15.95
N GLU A 170 24.89 -21.94 17.24
CA GLU A 170 23.70 -21.79 18.10
C GLU A 170 23.25 -20.32 18.18
N GLN A 171 24.19 -19.40 18.42
CA GLN A 171 23.90 -17.97 18.49
C GLN A 171 23.39 -17.40 17.17
N MET A 172 23.98 -17.82 16.05
CA MET A 172 23.51 -17.42 14.71
C MET A 172 22.13 -17.99 14.40
N LEU A 173 21.84 -19.23 14.79
CA LEU A 173 20.51 -19.83 14.61
C LEU A 173 19.44 -19.10 15.43
N ASP A 174 19.73 -18.73 16.68
CA ASP A 174 18.83 -17.93 17.52
C ASP A 174 18.60 -16.52 16.94
N ALA A 175 19.67 -15.86 16.49
CA ALA A 175 19.58 -14.55 15.82
C ALA A 175 18.73 -14.62 14.54
N LEU A 176 18.94 -15.63 13.70
CA LEU A 176 18.15 -15.85 12.49
C LEU A 176 16.68 -16.16 12.80
N ALA A 177 16.40 -16.91 13.88
CA ALA A 177 15.03 -17.18 14.32
C ALA A 177 14.32 -15.91 14.80
N LYS A 178 15.01 -15.06 15.57
CA LYS A 178 14.48 -13.74 15.99
C LYS A 178 14.22 -12.82 14.79
N GLN A 179 15.16 -12.76 13.84
CA GLN A 179 15.01 -11.98 12.62
C GLN A 179 13.80 -12.43 11.78
N GLU A 180 13.59 -13.74 11.64
CA GLU A 180 12.44 -14.30 10.90
C GLU A 180 11.10 -13.98 11.58
N SER A 181 11.06 -14.05 12.91
CA SER A 181 9.88 -13.66 13.70
C SER A 181 9.57 -12.16 13.55
N GLN A 182 10.60 -11.30 13.63
CA GLN A 182 10.44 -9.87 13.43
C GLN A 182 9.99 -9.54 12.00
N GLN A 183 10.59 -10.17 10.99
CA GLN A 183 10.21 -9.99 9.60
C GLN A 183 8.75 -10.42 9.35
N THR A 184 8.32 -11.52 9.94
CA THR A 184 6.92 -11.99 9.87
C THR A 184 5.99 -10.97 10.50
N THR A 185 6.32 -10.47 11.70
CA THR A 185 5.51 -9.45 12.40
C THR A 185 5.37 -8.16 11.59
N ILE A 186 6.47 -7.65 11.04
CA ILE A 186 6.46 -6.43 10.21
C ILE A 186 5.63 -6.66 8.94
N ARG A 187 5.81 -7.81 8.28
CA ARG A 187 5.09 -8.16 7.05
C ARG A 187 3.58 -8.27 7.31
N ASP A 188 3.20 -8.94 8.38
CA ASP A 188 1.79 -9.12 8.72
C ASP A 188 1.15 -7.78 9.12
N GLY A 189 1.91 -6.90 9.81
CA GLY A 189 1.50 -5.52 10.08
C GLY A 189 1.31 -4.69 8.79
N LEU A 190 2.25 -4.76 7.84
CA LEU A 190 2.11 -4.11 6.54
C LEU A 190 0.85 -4.57 5.80
N PHE A 191 0.58 -5.88 5.79
CA PHE A 191 -0.61 -6.43 5.16
C PHE A 191 -1.91 -5.96 5.83
N ALA A 192 -1.93 -5.83 7.15
CA ALA A 192 -3.08 -5.28 7.85
C ALA A 192 -3.36 -3.82 7.46
N GLU A 193 -2.33 -2.99 7.29
CA GLU A 193 -2.51 -1.60 6.83
C GLU A 193 -2.93 -1.51 5.36
N ILE A 194 -2.41 -2.39 4.49
CA ILE A 194 -2.87 -2.50 3.09
C ILE A 194 -4.36 -2.90 3.04
N ASP A 195 -4.81 -3.80 3.90
CA ASP A 195 -6.23 -4.20 3.96
C ASP A 195 -7.12 -3.03 4.39
N LYS A 196 -6.71 -2.27 5.42
CA LYS A 196 -7.43 -1.06 5.83
C LYS A 196 -7.52 -0.03 4.72
N LEU A 197 -6.43 0.20 3.99
CA LEU A 197 -6.42 1.11 2.83
C LEU A 197 -7.40 0.62 1.74
N ASN A 198 -7.40 -0.68 1.46
CA ASN A 198 -8.33 -1.28 0.51
C ASN A 198 -9.80 -1.15 0.94
N GLU A 199 -10.10 -1.30 2.24
CA GLU A 199 -11.45 -1.08 2.78
C GLU A 199 -11.93 0.35 2.57
N LEU A 200 -11.06 1.35 2.74
CA LEU A 200 -11.38 2.75 2.47
C LEU A 200 -11.74 2.97 0.99
N TRP A 201 -10.94 2.43 0.08
CA TRP A 201 -11.21 2.48 -1.36
C TRP A 201 -12.51 1.76 -1.74
N LEU A 202 -12.77 0.60 -1.13
CA LEU A 202 -14.00 -0.15 -1.36
C LEU A 202 -15.23 0.63 -0.87
N ARG A 203 -15.12 1.35 0.24
CA ARG A 203 -16.20 2.19 0.78
C ARG A 203 -16.56 3.34 -0.16
N GLU A 204 -15.55 4.03 -0.69
CA GLU A 204 -15.74 5.05 -1.72
C GLU A 204 -16.42 4.45 -2.96
N PHE A 205 -15.88 3.36 -3.49
CA PHE A 205 -16.46 2.65 -4.64
C PHE A 205 -17.92 2.23 -4.40
N THR A 206 -18.23 1.71 -3.22
CA THR A 206 -19.60 1.29 -2.86
C THR A 206 -20.57 2.46 -2.87
N THR A 207 -20.13 3.64 -2.44
CA THR A 207 -20.93 4.87 -2.47
C THR A 207 -21.24 5.26 -3.92
N ILE A 208 -20.22 5.26 -4.80
CA ILE A 208 -20.39 5.52 -6.23
C ILE A 208 -21.33 4.49 -6.86
N LYS A 209 -21.11 3.20 -6.57
CA LYS A 209 -21.90 2.09 -7.12
C LYS A 209 -23.38 2.23 -6.75
N THR A 210 -23.70 2.66 -5.53
CA THR A 210 -25.08 2.89 -5.10
C THR A 210 -25.79 3.95 -5.97
N GLU A 211 -25.09 5.04 -6.30
CA GLU A 211 -25.64 6.07 -7.21
C GLU A 211 -25.77 5.56 -8.64
N LEU A 212 -24.82 4.75 -9.12
CA LEU A 212 -24.90 4.14 -10.45
C LEU A 212 -26.06 3.14 -10.54
N ASP A 213 -26.29 2.33 -9.50
CA ASP A 213 -27.42 1.40 -9.43
C ASP A 213 -28.76 2.16 -9.45
N ARG A 214 -28.84 3.34 -8.81
CA ARG A 214 -30.00 4.23 -8.88
C ARG A 214 -30.27 4.72 -10.31
N VAL A 215 -29.21 5.13 -11.02
CA VAL A 215 -29.31 5.54 -12.44
C VAL A 215 -29.76 4.38 -13.32
N ASN A 216 -29.16 3.19 -13.13
CA ASN A 216 -29.45 1.98 -13.90
C ASN A 216 -30.88 1.46 -13.67
N ALA A 217 -31.48 1.72 -12.50
CA ALA A 217 -32.86 1.35 -12.21
C ALA A 217 -33.89 2.23 -12.94
N VAL A 218 -33.55 3.48 -13.25
CA VAL A 218 -34.47 4.44 -13.91
C VAL A 218 -34.51 4.22 -15.42
N ASN A 219 -33.38 3.87 -16.04
CA ASN A 219 -33.29 3.77 -17.50
C ASN A 219 -32.73 2.41 -17.92
N THR A 220 -33.51 1.64 -18.68
CA THR A 220 -33.09 0.32 -19.18
C THR A 220 -32.23 0.40 -20.44
N ALA A 221 -32.33 1.49 -21.21
CA ALA A 221 -31.53 1.71 -22.41
C ALA A 221 -30.09 2.12 -22.06
N LEU A 222 -29.88 2.79 -20.93
CA LEU A 222 -28.56 3.21 -20.43
C LEU A 222 -28.17 2.42 -19.19
N GLN A 223 -27.05 1.71 -19.24
CA GLN A 223 -26.51 0.95 -18.11
C GLN A 223 -25.05 1.34 -17.89
N ILE A 224 -24.67 1.62 -16.66
CA ILE A 224 -23.30 1.93 -16.28
C ILE A 224 -22.77 0.77 -15.44
N GLU A 225 -21.86 0.00 -16.02
CA GLU A 225 -21.13 -1.06 -15.33
C GLU A 225 -19.93 -0.46 -14.59
N ALA A 226 -19.71 -0.89 -13.36
CA ALA A 226 -18.62 -0.42 -12.52
C ALA A 226 -17.86 -1.60 -11.93
N ASP A 227 -16.55 -1.67 -12.21
CA ASP A 227 -15.65 -2.68 -11.69
C ASP A 227 -14.66 -2.04 -10.72
N PHE A 228 -14.66 -2.53 -9.48
CA PHE A 228 -13.69 -2.12 -8.46
C PHE A 228 -12.29 -2.53 -8.91
N LYS A 229 -11.35 -1.57 -8.98
CA LYS A 229 -9.97 -1.81 -9.42
C LYS A 229 -9.89 -2.46 -10.83
N GLY A 230 -10.84 -2.14 -11.69
CA GLY A 230 -10.97 -2.76 -13.01
C GLY A 230 -10.02 -2.22 -14.08
N ASP A 231 -9.36 -1.07 -13.87
CA ASP A 231 -8.50 -0.46 -14.89
C ASP A 231 -7.08 -1.05 -14.87
N LYS A 232 -6.97 -2.25 -15.46
CA LYS A 232 -5.68 -2.93 -15.62
C LYS A 232 -4.70 -2.14 -16.50
N GLU A 233 -5.18 -1.37 -17.48
CA GLU A 233 -4.31 -0.60 -18.37
C GLU A 233 -3.59 0.52 -17.61
N ALA A 234 -4.30 1.21 -16.70
CA ALA A 234 -3.71 2.19 -15.81
C ALA A 234 -2.67 1.54 -14.88
N ALA A 235 -2.97 0.37 -14.31
CA ALA A 235 -2.03 -0.35 -13.45
C ALA A 235 -0.74 -0.74 -14.20
N ILE A 236 -0.85 -1.26 -15.43
CA ILE A 236 0.30 -1.61 -16.26
C ILE A 236 1.10 -0.36 -16.64
N SER A 237 0.42 0.72 -17.03
CA SER A 237 1.07 2.00 -17.36
C SER A 237 1.86 2.56 -16.17
N PHE A 238 1.29 2.48 -14.96
CA PHE A 238 1.96 2.88 -13.73
C PHE A 238 3.19 2.01 -13.43
N MET A 239 3.06 0.67 -13.53
CA MET A 239 4.22 -0.22 -13.42
C MET A 239 5.31 0.11 -14.44
N GLN A 240 4.95 0.34 -15.70
CA GLN A 240 5.91 0.69 -16.75
C GLN A 240 6.71 1.94 -16.40
N GLN A 241 6.08 2.95 -15.80
CA GLN A 241 6.75 4.19 -15.40
C GLN A 241 7.82 3.92 -14.34
N LEU A 242 7.52 3.11 -13.31
CA LEU A 242 8.44 2.78 -12.24
C LEU A 242 9.52 1.76 -12.66
N PHE A 243 9.20 0.89 -13.61
CA PHE A 243 10.12 -0.10 -14.16
C PHE A 243 11.00 0.44 -15.30
N LYS A 244 10.95 1.74 -15.62
CA LYS A 244 11.83 2.35 -16.64
C LYS A 244 13.31 2.10 -16.29
N GLY A 245 14.07 1.60 -17.27
CA GLY A 245 15.48 1.27 -17.11
C GLY A 245 15.78 -0.12 -16.53
N SER A 246 14.76 -0.90 -16.13
CA SER A 246 14.94 -2.27 -15.61
C SER A 246 15.14 -3.34 -16.69
N ASN A 247 15.05 -2.99 -17.99
CA ASN A 247 14.99 -3.92 -19.13
C ASN A 247 13.80 -4.92 -19.09
N ILE A 248 12.80 -4.69 -18.24
CA ILE A 248 11.57 -5.50 -18.20
C ILE A 248 10.59 -4.98 -19.24
N ARG A 249 10.04 -5.90 -20.04
CA ARG A 249 9.08 -5.58 -21.11
C ARG A 249 7.67 -5.47 -20.56
N GLU A 250 6.83 -4.68 -21.21
CA GLU A 250 5.40 -4.55 -20.90
C GLU A 250 4.68 -5.90 -20.85
N THR A 251 5.00 -6.80 -21.80
CA THR A 251 4.42 -8.14 -21.88
C THR A 251 4.64 -8.94 -20.60
N THR A 252 5.80 -8.75 -19.95
CA THR A 252 6.13 -9.39 -18.68
C THR A 252 5.33 -8.76 -17.54
N LEU A 253 5.21 -7.43 -17.50
CA LEU A 253 4.39 -6.74 -16.49
C LEU A 253 2.93 -7.19 -16.55
N ARG A 254 2.38 -7.30 -17.77
CA ARG A 254 1.02 -7.81 -18.02
C ARG A 254 0.85 -9.24 -17.55
N ALA A 255 1.79 -10.12 -17.88
CA ALA A 255 1.74 -11.52 -17.43
C ALA A 255 1.74 -11.61 -15.90
N VAL A 256 2.60 -10.84 -15.23
CA VAL A 256 2.70 -10.83 -13.77
C VAL A 256 1.42 -10.30 -13.11
N MET A 257 0.80 -9.25 -13.64
CA MET A 257 -0.45 -8.66 -13.11
C MET A 257 -1.74 -9.39 -13.51
N GLU A 258 -1.67 -10.37 -14.41
CA GLU A 258 -2.86 -11.00 -15.01
C GLU A 258 -3.88 -11.49 -13.96
N ASP A 259 -3.39 -12.15 -12.91
CA ASP A 259 -4.20 -12.79 -11.87
C ASP A 259 -4.50 -11.88 -10.67
N TYR A 260 -4.02 -10.63 -10.70
CA TYR A 260 -4.10 -9.71 -9.56
C TYR A 260 -4.88 -8.46 -9.93
N ALA A 261 -5.81 -8.06 -9.06
CA ALA A 261 -6.56 -6.83 -9.22
C ALA A 261 -5.73 -5.59 -8.82
N ASP A 262 -4.74 -5.77 -7.95
CA ASP A 262 -3.90 -4.70 -7.40
C ASP A 262 -2.51 -5.18 -6.99
N PHE A 263 -1.69 -4.22 -6.57
CA PHE A 263 -0.33 -4.48 -6.13
C PHE A 263 -0.25 -5.10 -4.73
N GLY A 264 -1.26 -4.90 -3.87
CA GLY A 264 -1.35 -5.56 -2.57
C GLY A 264 -1.51 -7.07 -2.69
N GLY A 265 -2.42 -7.52 -3.56
CA GLY A 265 -2.60 -8.92 -3.92
C GLY A 265 -1.36 -9.51 -4.59
N LEU A 266 -0.72 -8.74 -5.48
CA LEU A 266 0.55 -9.11 -6.10
C LEU A 266 1.64 -9.34 -5.04
N LEU A 267 1.81 -8.41 -4.09
CA LEU A 267 2.81 -8.51 -3.03
C LEU A 267 2.59 -9.75 -2.14
N ARG A 268 1.35 -10.06 -1.77
CA ARG A 268 1.01 -11.26 -0.97
C ARG A 268 1.41 -12.56 -1.67
N SER A 269 1.26 -12.59 -2.99
CA SER A 269 1.53 -13.77 -3.81
C SER A 269 2.78 -13.60 -4.67
N LEU A 270 3.71 -12.73 -4.28
CA LEU A 270 4.87 -12.36 -5.09
C LEU A 270 5.67 -13.58 -5.58
N PRO A 271 5.95 -14.62 -4.75
CA PRO A 271 6.66 -15.81 -5.23
C PRO A 271 5.94 -16.53 -6.38
N ARG A 272 4.59 -16.54 -6.39
CA ARG A 272 3.80 -17.13 -7.48
C ARG A 272 3.80 -16.22 -8.70
N ALA A 273 3.70 -14.91 -8.49
CA ALA A 273 3.70 -13.93 -9.56
C ALA A 273 5.04 -13.90 -10.33
N LEU A 274 6.16 -14.07 -9.62
CA LEU A 274 7.50 -14.11 -10.21
C LEU A 274 7.71 -15.27 -11.20
N VAL A 275 6.93 -16.36 -11.09
CA VAL A 275 6.96 -17.44 -12.09
C VAL A 275 6.58 -16.92 -13.48
N LYS A 276 5.65 -15.96 -13.55
CA LYS A 276 5.23 -15.30 -14.80
C LYS A 276 6.21 -14.22 -15.27
N ALA A 277 7.20 -13.84 -14.44
CA ALA A 277 8.25 -12.90 -14.83
C ALA A 277 9.30 -13.51 -15.79
N GLY A 278 9.25 -14.83 -16.00
CA GLY A 278 10.04 -15.52 -17.02
C GLY A 278 11.54 -15.46 -16.76
N SER A 279 12.30 -14.83 -17.65
CA SER A 279 13.77 -14.79 -17.61
C SER A 279 14.36 -13.72 -16.69
N ALA A 280 13.54 -12.88 -16.06
CA ALA A 280 14.02 -11.78 -15.20
C ALA A 280 13.31 -11.68 -13.83
N PRO A 281 13.09 -12.79 -13.10
CA PRO A 281 12.37 -12.76 -11.83
C PRO A 281 13.12 -11.95 -10.75
N GLU A 282 14.45 -12.09 -10.67
CA GLU A 282 15.27 -11.37 -9.68
C GLU A 282 15.26 -9.86 -9.92
N VAL A 283 15.36 -9.44 -11.19
CA VAL A 283 15.30 -8.01 -11.56
C VAL A 283 13.92 -7.45 -11.27
N PHE A 284 12.86 -8.23 -11.54
CA PHE A 284 11.50 -7.83 -11.23
C PHE A 284 11.31 -7.65 -9.73
N GLU A 285 11.67 -8.67 -8.93
CA GLU A 285 11.53 -8.63 -7.47
C GLU A 285 12.28 -7.44 -6.88
N LYS A 286 13.54 -7.25 -7.29
CA LYS A 286 14.36 -6.13 -6.82
C LYS A 286 13.71 -4.78 -7.14
N THR A 287 13.25 -4.59 -8.38
CA THR A 287 12.64 -3.33 -8.82
C THR A 287 11.30 -3.09 -8.12
N PHE A 288 10.49 -4.13 -7.96
CA PHE A 288 9.21 -4.06 -7.24
C PHE A 288 9.41 -3.69 -5.78
N MET A 289 10.37 -4.32 -5.10
CA MET A 289 10.69 -4.03 -3.71
C MET A 289 11.30 -2.63 -3.51
N GLN A 290 12.03 -2.12 -4.51
CA GLN A 290 12.56 -0.76 -4.47
C GLN A 290 11.45 0.29 -4.43
N TYR A 291 10.35 0.07 -5.16
CA TYR A 291 9.20 0.99 -5.23
C TYR A 291 7.98 0.46 -4.47
N LEU A 292 8.22 -0.30 -3.40
CA LEU A 292 7.16 -0.99 -2.66
C LEU A 292 6.13 -0.03 -2.09
N ILE A 293 6.57 1.16 -1.64
CA ILE A 293 5.70 2.18 -1.05
C ILE A 293 4.74 2.72 -2.11
N GLU A 294 5.27 3.08 -3.28
CA GLU A 294 4.51 3.60 -4.41
C GLU A 294 3.49 2.56 -4.91
N PHE A 295 3.90 1.30 -5.04
CA PHE A 295 2.98 0.22 -5.40
C PHE A 295 1.90 -0.03 -4.35
N SER A 296 2.24 0.04 -3.06
CA SER A 296 1.28 -0.25 -1.98
C SER A 296 0.28 0.89 -1.76
N ALA A 297 0.68 2.14 -2.00
CA ALA A 297 -0.15 3.32 -1.78
C ALA A 297 -1.00 3.71 -3.01
N TRP A 298 -0.59 3.31 -4.22
CA TRP A 298 -1.30 3.69 -5.43
C TRP A 298 -2.55 2.83 -5.66
N GLN A 299 -3.69 3.50 -5.81
CA GLN A 299 -4.97 2.86 -6.07
C GLN A 299 -5.12 2.53 -7.55
N VAL A 300 -5.35 1.25 -7.88
CA VAL A 300 -5.81 0.87 -9.21
C VAL A 300 -7.18 1.51 -9.47
N PRO A 301 -7.32 2.35 -10.53
CA PRO A 301 -8.58 3.01 -10.80
C PRO A 301 -9.73 2.03 -11.04
N ASN A 302 -10.92 2.46 -10.65
CA ASN A 302 -12.15 1.74 -10.98
C ASN A 302 -12.43 1.88 -12.49
N ARG A 303 -12.97 0.83 -13.10
CA ARG A 303 -13.37 0.85 -14.50
C ARG A 303 -14.86 1.10 -14.60
N PHE A 304 -15.24 2.11 -15.38
CA PHE A 304 -16.63 2.42 -15.67
C PHE A 304 -16.89 2.21 -17.16
N VAL A 305 -17.91 1.41 -17.49
CA VAL A 305 -18.32 1.13 -18.86
C VAL A 305 -19.77 1.54 -19.02
N ILE A 306 -20.00 2.57 -19.84
CA ILE A 306 -21.35 2.98 -20.22
C ILE A 306 -21.79 2.12 -21.38
N ARG A 307 -22.89 1.38 -21.19
CA ARG A 307 -23.59 0.62 -22.22
C ARG A 307 -24.88 1.33 -22.61
N TYR A 308 -25.07 1.50 -23.91
CA TYR A 308 -26.32 1.95 -24.49
C TYR A 308 -26.90 0.81 -25.34
N ARG A 309 -28.17 0.45 -25.08
CA ARG A 309 -28.87 -0.66 -25.76
C ARG A 309 -28.03 -1.96 -25.82
N GLY A 310 -27.35 -2.28 -24.72
CA GLY A 310 -26.53 -3.49 -24.55
C GLY A 310 -25.12 -3.44 -25.15
N LYS A 311 -24.72 -2.38 -25.85
CA LYS A 311 -23.38 -2.22 -26.43
C LYS A 311 -22.62 -1.09 -25.76
N GLU A 312 -21.29 -1.16 -25.73
CA GLU A 312 -20.50 -0.06 -25.16
C GLU A 312 -20.67 1.23 -25.96
N LEU A 313 -20.73 2.37 -25.26
CA LEU A 313 -20.94 3.69 -25.83
C LEU A 313 -19.92 4.02 -26.93
N ARG A 314 -18.68 3.53 -26.80
CA ARG A 314 -17.59 3.73 -27.78
C ARG A 314 -17.85 3.11 -29.15
N HIS A 315 -18.77 2.13 -29.24
CA HIS A 315 -19.13 1.47 -30.50
C HIS A 315 -20.34 2.09 -31.20
N HIS A 316 -20.90 3.15 -30.64
CA HIS A 316 -22.07 3.84 -31.18
C HIS A 316 -21.69 5.03 -32.05
N SER A 317 -22.62 5.44 -32.92
CA SER A 317 -22.47 6.67 -33.72
C SER A 317 -22.34 7.90 -32.81
N LEU A 318 -21.87 9.03 -33.35
CA LEU A 318 -21.85 10.29 -32.59
C LEU A 318 -23.23 10.61 -31.99
N GLY A 319 -24.28 10.46 -32.80
CA GLY A 319 -25.65 10.68 -32.39
C GLY A 319 -26.14 9.85 -31.23
N GLN A 320 -25.96 8.53 -31.33
CA GLN A 320 -26.32 7.60 -30.26
C GLN A 320 -25.53 7.86 -28.97
N ARG A 321 -24.30 8.37 -29.08
CA ARG A 321 -23.51 8.78 -27.91
C ARG A 321 -24.07 10.05 -27.26
N ALA A 322 -24.48 11.03 -28.06
CA ALA A 322 -25.16 12.23 -27.57
C ALA A 322 -26.47 11.88 -26.86
N SER A 323 -27.26 10.94 -27.40
CA SER A 323 -28.52 10.49 -26.76
C SER A 323 -28.28 9.83 -25.43
N ALA A 324 -27.31 8.92 -25.35
CA ALA A 324 -26.98 8.25 -24.10
C ALA A 324 -26.53 9.24 -23.00
N LEU A 325 -25.79 10.29 -23.37
CA LEU A 325 -25.41 11.36 -22.44
C LEU A 325 -26.62 12.19 -22.00
N LEU A 326 -27.49 12.56 -22.94
CA LEU A 326 -28.74 13.27 -22.61
C LEU A 326 -29.60 12.46 -21.64
N LEU A 327 -29.82 11.17 -21.92
CA LEU A 327 -30.55 10.26 -21.05
C LEU A 327 -29.90 10.13 -19.67
N TYR A 328 -28.56 10.15 -19.59
CA TYR A 328 -27.83 10.15 -18.32
C TYR A 328 -28.08 11.42 -17.50
N VAL A 329 -28.04 12.59 -18.13
CA VAL A 329 -28.28 13.88 -17.46
C VAL A 329 -29.71 13.94 -16.95
N LEU A 330 -30.68 13.55 -17.78
CA LEU A 330 -32.10 13.53 -17.42
C LEU A 330 -32.39 12.54 -16.28
N SER A 331 -31.75 11.36 -16.27
CA SER A 331 -32.00 10.34 -15.24
C SER A 331 -31.54 10.74 -13.83
N GLN A 332 -30.71 11.78 -13.67
CA GLN A 332 -30.28 12.25 -12.35
C GLN A 332 -31.43 12.77 -11.49
N ARG A 333 -32.51 13.28 -12.10
CA ARG A 333 -33.72 13.82 -11.42
C ARG A 333 -33.41 14.79 -10.26
N GLN A 334 -32.32 15.57 -10.38
CA GLN A 334 -31.87 16.52 -9.35
C GLN A 334 -32.26 17.97 -9.65
N ASN A 335 -32.83 18.25 -10.83
CA ASN A 335 -33.10 19.60 -11.29
C ASN A 335 -34.60 19.83 -11.46
N ASP A 336 -35.09 20.95 -10.90
CA ASP A 336 -36.48 21.37 -11.03
C ASP A 336 -36.77 22.01 -12.40
N VAL A 337 -35.75 22.56 -13.07
CA VAL A 337 -35.85 23.19 -14.39
C VAL A 337 -34.72 22.71 -15.29
N ILE A 338 -35.05 22.28 -16.51
CA ILE A 338 -34.12 21.77 -17.51
C ILE A 338 -34.34 22.55 -18.80
N ILE A 339 -33.28 23.20 -19.28
CA ILE A 339 -33.28 24.01 -20.51
C ILE A 339 -32.34 23.34 -21.51
N ILE A 340 -32.87 22.96 -22.67
CA ILE A 340 -32.08 22.30 -23.72
C ILE A 340 -32.36 22.99 -25.05
N ASP A 341 -31.31 23.51 -25.66
CA ASP A 341 -31.33 24.06 -27.01
C ASP A 341 -30.91 22.98 -28.00
N GLN A 342 -31.69 22.84 -29.06
CA GLN A 342 -31.54 21.83 -30.11
C GLN A 342 -31.33 20.40 -29.57
N PRO A 343 -32.26 19.85 -28.76
CA PRO A 343 -32.14 18.49 -28.24
C PRO A 343 -32.03 17.42 -29.34
N GLU A 344 -32.49 17.72 -30.56
CA GLU A 344 -32.43 16.87 -31.75
C GLU A 344 -31.06 16.82 -32.44
N ASP A 345 -30.15 17.73 -32.14
CA ASP A 345 -28.86 17.77 -32.83
C ASP A 345 -28.10 16.45 -32.58
N ASP A 346 -27.58 15.89 -33.68
CA ASP A 346 -27.00 14.55 -33.75
C ASP A 346 -27.96 13.38 -33.42
N LEU A 347 -29.21 13.58 -33.02
CA LEU A 347 -30.15 12.50 -32.72
C LEU A 347 -30.96 12.05 -33.95
N ASP A 348 -31.14 10.74 -34.11
CA ASP A 348 -32.12 10.23 -35.07
C ASP A 348 -33.54 10.26 -34.48
N ASN A 349 -34.55 10.45 -35.34
CA ASN A 349 -35.95 10.56 -34.92
C ASN A 349 -36.47 9.36 -34.12
N GLN A 350 -35.96 8.15 -34.40
CA GLN A 350 -36.37 6.97 -33.65
C GLN A 350 -35.85 7.03 -32.22
N THR A 351 -34.61 7.44 -32.02
CA THR A 351 -34.03 7.62 -30.68
C THR A 351 -34.69 8.76 -29.90
N ILE A 352 -35.03 9.88 -30.56
CA ILE A 352 -35.81 10.96 -29.94
C ILE A 352 -37.12 10.40 -29.38
N TYR A 353 -37.87 9.69 -30.22
CA TYR A 353 -39.16 9.13 -29.82
C TYR A 353 -39.05 8.06 -28.74
N ASP A 354 -38.19 7.05 -28.97
CA ASP A 354 -38.20 5.83 -28.17
C ASP A 354 -37.64 6.04 -26.76
N ASP A 355 -36.69 6.95 -26.59
CA ASP A 355 -35.96 7.10 -25.34
C ASP A 355 -36.18 8.49 -24.72
N VAL A 356 -35.99 9.57 -25.49
CA VAL A 356 -36.03 10.93 -24.94
C VAL A 356 -37.45 11.34 -24.59
N ILE A 357 -38.40 11.26 -25.53
CA ILE A 357 -39.79 11.68 -25.31
C ILE A 357 -40.46 10.87 -24.19
N LYS A 358 -40.24 9.55 -24.13
CA LYS A 358 -40.82 8.72 -23.05
C LYS A 358 -40.31 9.15 -21.68
N LEU A 359 -39.00 9.35 -21.54
CA LEU A 359 -38.40 9.81 -20.29
C LEU A 359 -38.90 11.22 -19.91
N LEU A 360 -39.03 12.13 -20.87
CA LEU A 360 -39.56 13.47 -20.64
C LEU A 360 -40.98 13.42 -20.06
N ARG A 361 -41.88 12.63 -20.67
CA ARG A 361 -43.26 12.50 -20.18
C ARG A 361 -43.34 11.96 -18.75
N GLU A 362 -42.45 11.06 -18.37
CA GLU A 362 -42.37 10.55 -17.00
C GLU A 362 -41.85 11.59 -16.00
N MET A 363 -40.92 12.45 -16.43
CA MET A 363 -40.28 13.43 -15.56
C MET A 363 -41.06 14.74 -15.40
N LYS A 364 -41.82 15.12 -16.43
CA LYS A 364 -42.56 16.38 -16.53
C LYS A 364 -43.47 16.73 -15.34
N PRO A 365 -44.12 15.77 -14.63
CA PRO A 365 -44.89 16.09 -13.42
C PRO A 365 -44.04 16.64 -12.26
N HIS A 366 -42.72 16.48 -12.33
CA HIS A 366 -41.79 16.80 -11.25
C HIS A 366 -40.68 17.78 -11.67
N ALA A 367 -40.56 18.09 -12.96
CA ALA A 367 -39.55 19.01 -13.50
C ALA A 367 -40.11 19.80 -14.68
N GLN A 368 -39.74 21.08 -14.77
CA GLN A 368 -40.05 21.95 -15.89
C GLN A 368 -39.02 21.75 -17.01
N PHE A 369 -39.51 21.54 -18.24
CA PHE A 369 -38.68 21.45 -19.43
C PHE A 369 -38.90 22.65 -20.33
N ILE A 370 -37.81 23.26 -20.79
CA ILE A 370 -37.81 24.33 -21.79
C ILE A 370 -36.93 23.89 -22.94
N PHE A 371 -37.56 23.65 -24.09
CA PHE A 371 -36.87 23.23 -25.31
C PHE A 371 -36.89 24.35 -26.35
N ALA A 372 -35.74 24.64 -26.93
CA ALA A 372 -35.65 25.31 -28.22
C ALA A 372 -35.36 24.22 -29.26
N THR A 373 -36.28 24.00 -30.19
CA THR A 373 -36.23 22.85 -31.11
C THR A 373 -36.88 23.21 -32.44
N HIS A 374 -36.39 22.58 -33.52
CA HIS A 374 -37.03 22.60 -34.83
C HIS A 374 -37.69 21.26 -35.17
N ASN A 375 -37.65 20.27 -34.25
CA ASN A 375 -38.21 18.95 -34.47
C ASN A 375 -39.59 18.81 -33.82
N ALA A 376 -40.62 18.57 -34.64
CA ALA A 376 -42.01 18.49 -34.21
C ALA A 376 -42.29 17.40 -33.16
N ASN A 377 -41.44 16.38 -33.05
CA ASN A 377 -41.61 15.31 -32.06
C ASN A 377 -41.58 15.84 -30.62
N PHE A 378 -40.80 16.87 -30.31
CA PHE A 378 -40.72 17.44 -28.96
C PHE A 378 -42.01 18.14 -28.52
N PRO A 379 -42.54 19.16 -29.23
CA PRO A 379 -43.77 19.80 -28.82
C PRO A 379 -45.00 18.90 -28.96
N VAL A 380 -45.05 18.04 -29.99
CA VAL A 380 -46.23 17.20 -30.26
C VAL A 380 -46.24 15.94 -29.41
N LEU A 381 -45.20 15.12 -29.49
CA LEU A 381 -45.16 13.83 -28.79
C LEU A 381 -44.71 13.98 -27.32
N GLY A 382 -43.95 15.02 -27.01
CA GLY A 382 -43.63 15.45 -25.65
C GLY A 382 -44.77 16.19 -24.94
N ASP A 383 -45.89 16.44 -25.64
CA ASP A 383 -47.14 16.98 -25.08
C ASP A 383 -46.98 18.39 -24.48
N ALA A 384 -46.32 19.32 -25.18
CA ALA A 384 -45.97 20.62 -24.59
C ALA A 384 -47.19 21.43 -24.11
N GLU A 385 -47.23 21.84 -22.84
CA GLU A 385 -48.33 22.67 -22.31
C GLU A 385 -48.31 24.08 -22.90
N GLN A 386 -47.12 24.58 -23.23
CA GLN A 386 -46.90 25.94 -23.74
C GLN A 386 -45.87 25.89 -24.86
N VAL A 387 -46.23 26.45 -26.01
CA VAL A 387 -45.38 26.58 -27.18
C VAL A 387 -45.20 28.05 -27.49
N HIS A 388 -43.95 28.45 -27.76
CA HIS A 388 -43.59 29.75 -28.27
C HIS A 388 -43.03 29.57 -29.68
N ALA A 389 -43.86 29.81 -30.69
CA ALA A 389 -43.45 29.75 -32.09
C ALA A 389 -42.86 31.12 -32.51
N PHE A 390 -41.62 31.09 -32.97
CA PHE A 390 -40.90 32.28 -33.44
C PHE A 390 -40.82 32.26 -34.97
N GLN A 391 -41.19 33.38 -35.59
CA GLN A 391 -41.11 33.54 -37.04
C GLN A 391 -40.37 34.83 -37.38
N TYR A 392 -39.36 34.74 -38.24
CA TYR A 392 -38.63 35.90 -38.73
C TYR A 392 -39.35 36.49 -39.93
N GLN A 393 -39.84 37.73 -39.81
CA GLN A 393 -40.51 38.48 -40.87
C GLN A 393 -40.12 39.97 -40.76
N ASP A 394 -39.79 40.60 -41.89
CA ASP A 394 -39.50 42.04 -41.98
C ASP A 394 -38.49 42.56 -40.94
N GLU A 395 -37.36 41.86 -40.79
CA GLU A 395 -36.30 42.19 -39.82
C GLU A 395 -36.76 42.19 -38.34
N LYS A 396 -37.87 41.51 -38.05
CA LYS A 396 -38.43 41.34 -36.71
C LYS A 396 -38.78 39.88 -36.45
N VAL A 397 -38.75 39.51 -35.18
CA VAL A 397 -39.24 38.20 -34.73
C VAL A 397 -40.68 38.38 -34.27
N ALA A 398 -41.61 37.83 -35.03
CA ALA A 398 -42.98 37.64 -34.60
C ALA A 398 -43.06 36.41 -33.68
N THR A 399 -43.89 36.48 -32.64
CA THR A 399 -44.07 35.38 -31.69
C THR A 399 -45.54 35.02 -31.56
N GLN A 400 -45.87 33.76 -31.79
CA GLN A 400 -47.16 33.16 -31.49
C GLN A 400 -46.99 32.29 -30.25
N SER A 401 -47.85 32.45 -29.24
CA SER A 401 -47.74 31.68 -27.99
C SER A 401 -49.08 31.10 -27.58
N GLY A 402 -49.06 29.89 -27.06
CA GLY A 402 -50.25 29.21 -26.54
C GLY A 402 -50.00 27.73 -26.29
N SER A 403 -51.04 27.04 -25.84
CA SER A 403 -51.02 25.58 -25.68
C SER A 403 -50.95 24.88 -27.05
N ILE A 404 -50.40 23.67 -27.07
CA ILE A 404 -50.36 22.78 -28.24
C ILE A 404 -51.75 22.50 -28.83
N ASP A 405 -52.81 22.63 -28.03
CA ASP A 405 -54.20 22.43 -28.46
C ASP A 405 -54.79 23.63 -29.21
N ALA A 406 -54.13 24.79 -29.15
CA ALA A 406 -54.62 26.00 -29.81
C ALA A 406 -54.40 25.91 -31.32
N HIS A 407 -55.46 26.05 -32.10
CA HIS A 407 -55.39 25.96 -33.57
C HIS A 407 -54.31 26.87 -34.20
N PRO A 408 -54.14 28.15 -33.79
CA PRO A 408 -53.05 29.00 -34.31
C PRO A 408 -51.64 28.48 -34.01
N VAL A 409 -51.46 27.75 -32.90
CA VAL A 409 -50.17 27.14 -32.51
C VAL A 409 -49.90 25.89 -33.34
N GLN A 410 -50.93 25.04 -33.55
CA GLN A 410 -50.81 23.85 -34.40
C GLN A 410 -50.45 24.21 -35.84
N GLU A 411 -51.13 25.22 -36.42
CA GLU A 411 -50.78 25.73 -37.74
C GLU A 411 -49.35 26.26 -37.78
N ALA A 412 -48.91 26.99 -36.74
CA ALA A 412 -47.53 27.47 -36.66
C ALA A 412 -46.52 26.31 -36.64
N ILE A 413 -46.76 25.24 -35.87
CA ILE A 413 -45.87 24.07 -35.81
C ILE A 413 -45.77 23.38 -37.17
N ILE A 414 -46.90 23.09 -37.83
CA ILE A 414 -46.93 22.43 -39.14
C ILE A 414 -46.18 23.27 -40.18
N ASN A 415 -46.42 24.58 -40.21
CA ASN A 415 -45.81 25.47 -41.18
C ASN A 415 -44.30 25.68 -40.94
N ILE A 416 -43.86 25.75 -39.67
CA ILE A 416 -42.46 26.03 -39.31
C ILE A 416 -41.60 24.77 -39.35
N MET A 417 -42.10 23.63 -38.84
CA MET A 417 -41.26 22.44 -38.57
C MET A 417 -41.36 21.36 -39.65
N GLU A 418 -42.48 21.25 -40.37
CA GLU A 418 -42.68 20.19 -41.38
C GLU A 418 -42.71 20.72 -42.83
N GLY A 419 -42.50 22.02 -43.03
CA GLY A 419 -42.56 22.65 -44.35
C GLY A 419 -43.99 22.77 -44.91
N GLY A 420 -45.00 22.68 -44.06
CA GLY A 420 -46.42 22.82 -44.41
C GLY A 420 -47.10 21.53 -44.88
N GLN A 421 -48.44 21.56 -44.97
CA GLN A 421 -49.27 20.43 -45.44
C GLN A 421 -48.89 19.91 -46.84
N GLU A 422 -48.24 20.75 -47.65
CA GLU A 422 -47.80 20.41 -49.01
C GLU A 422 -46.65 19.39 -49.05
N ALA A 423 -45.85 19.28 -47.99
CA ALA A 423 -44.75 18.32 -47.92
C ALA A 423 -45.23 16.85 -47.80
N PHE A 424 -46.43 16.63 -47.23
CA PHE A 424 -47.02 15.28 -47.07
C PHE A 424 -47.83 14.79 -48.28
N ASN A 425 -48.20 15.69 -49.20
CA ASN A 425 -49.05 15.39 -50.35
C ASN A 425 -48.26 15.19 -51.67
N ARG A 426 -46.96 14.93 -51.59
CA ARG A 426 -46.09 14.66 -52.75
C ARG A 426 -45.74 13.19 -52.91
#